data_AF-A0A2M8GWW5-F1
#
_entry.id   AF-A0A2M8GWW5-F1
#
_cell.length_a   1.000
_cell.length_b   1.000
_cell.length_c   1.000
_cell.angle_alpha   90.00
_cell.angle_beta   90.00
_cell.angle_gamma   90.00
#
_symmetry.space_group_name_H-M   'P 1'
#
loop_
_entity.id
_entity.type
_entity.pdbx_description
1 polymer ?
#
loop_
_entity_poly.entity_id
_entity_poly.type
_entity_poly.pdbx_seq_one_letter_code
_entity_poly.pdbx_strand_id
1 'polypeptide(L)'
;MITTARMVMYHKYFITLFTLGFLFLSGCQSTPKAPEWFSMTQNNDEQYLYAVGQGRTQSQAKKVAMNQINEQLWTQIQSQNIQREVYREDNGNGHYQNLVDTSINTQSARLTLTGIEYPKIEHNEAAYYVQARIKKSAIQEQLIRELKEMNRAADAEIAKLTHTDTLVWYLNNRSIIERKKEALIRIAILSAMEPEGAYSTQHIDVLVNKVSEIQNTILIWVVAEPNDKNMTRFIFDALSKEKINTTQKRNAAKVTHTIHLALDKRENKVGSAYITTIISSITTLNNKGKTIASDEIISSGNSVSNYQMSAEGASRHFKSQLDDKGLWRSLGFSL
;
A
#
# COMPACT_ATOMS: atom_id res chain seq x y z
N MET A 1 1.74 -53.51 -77.72
CA MET A 1 0.57 -52.76 -77.18
C MET A 1 0.10 -53.42 -75.87
N ILE A 2 0.95 -53.50 -74.83
CA ILE A 2 0.57 -53.99 -73.48
C ILE A 2 1.47 -53.28 -72.47
N THR A 3 1.23 -51.99 -72.24
CA THR A 3 1.99 -51.18 -71.26
C THR A 3 1.05 -50.26 -70.49
N THR A 4 -0.14 -50.74 -70.14
CA THR A 4 -1.17 -49.91 -69.47
C THR A 4 -1.94 -50.65 -68.37
N ALA A 5 -1.55 -51.87 -67.98
CA ALA A 5 -2.32 -52.66 -66.99
C ALA A 5 -1.73 -52.64 -65.57
N ARG A 6 -0.43 -52.34 -65.36
CA ARG A 6 0.19 -52.41 -64.02
C ARG A 6 0.09 -51.12 -63.19
N MET A 7 -0.24 -49.98 -63.79
CA MET A 7 -0.21 -48.67 -63.11
C MET A 7 -1.48 -48.37 -62.30
N VAL A 8 -2.61 -49.01 -62.63
CA VAL A 8 -3.91 -48.76 -61.96
C VAL A 8 -4.06 -49.53 -60.64
N MET A 9 -3.33 -50.64 -60.47
CA MET A 9 -3.43 -51.44 -59.25
C MET A 9 -2.72 -50.78 -58.06
N TYR A 10 -1.53 -50.21 -58.24
CA TYR A 10 -0.81 -49.53 -57.14
C TYR A 10 -1.51 -48.25 -56.65
N HIS A 11 -2.27 -47.57 -57.51
CA HIS A 11 -3.01 -46.36 -57.13
C HIS A 11 -4.23 -46.67 -56.24
N LYS A 12 -4.91 -47.80 -56.49
CA LYS A 12 -6.05 -48.22 -55.66
C LYS A 12 -5.62 -48.65 -54.25
N TYR A 13 -4.51 -49.38 -54.11
CA TYR A 13 -3.97 -49.79 -52.82
C TYR A 13 -3.33 -48.64 -52.03
N PHE A 14 -2.74 -47.65 -52.71
CA PHE A 14 -2.18 -46.47 -52.04
C PHE A 14 -3.28 -45.56 -51.47
N ILE A 15 -4.40 -45.40 -52.19
CA ILE A 15 -5.55 -44.60 -51.72
C ILE A 15 -6.32 -45.30 -50.60
N THR A 16 -6.41 -46.64 -50.60
CA THR A 16 -7.03 -47.40 -49.49
C THR A 16 -6.15 -47.44 -48.23
N LEU A 17 -4.81 -47.46 -48.36
CA LEU A 17 -3.92 -47.39 -47.21
C LEU A 17 -3.90 -45.98 -46.58
N PHE A 18 -4.05 -44.93 -47.39
CA PHE A 18 -4.09 -43.55 -46.91
C PHE A 18 -5.43 -43.18 -46.24
N THR A 19 -6.54 -43.79 -46.67
CA THR A 19 -7.87 -43.58 -46.05
C THR A 19 -8.08 -44.39 -44.77
N LEU A 20 -7.38 -45.52 -44.59
CA LEU A 20 -7.41 -46.29 -43.33
C LEU A 20 -6.51 -45.69 -42.23
N GLY A 21 -5.52 -44.86 -42.60
CA GLY A 21 -4.64 -44.15 -41.65
C GLY A 21 -5.26 -42.89 -41.04
N PHE A 22 -6.25 -42.27 -41.69
CA PHE A 22 -6.87 -41.02 -41.23
C PHE A 22 -8.01 -41.23 -40.21
N LEU A 23 -8.49 -42.46 -40.05
CA LEU A 23 -9.59 -42.82 -39.15
C LEU A 23 -9.15 -43.09 -37.69
N PHE A 24 -7.83 -43.06 -37.40
CA PHE A 24 -7.29 -43.26 -36.06
C PHE A 24 -6.79 -41.98 -35.38
N LEU A 25 -6.96 -40.80 -35.99
CA LEU A 25 -6.50 -39.52 -35.44
C LEU A 25 -7.63 -38.65 -34.85
N SER A 26 -8.88 -39.10 -34.90
CA SER A 26 -9.98 -38.53 -34.12
C SER A 26 -10.00 -39.11 -32.69
N GLY A 27 -8.84 -39.06 -32.02
CA GLY A 27 -8.80 -39.10 -30.56
C GLY A 27 -9.34 -37.77 -30.07
N CYS A 28 -10.63 -37.73 -29.68
CA CYS A 28 -11.14 -36.66 -28.81
C CYS A 28 -10.25 -36.62 -27.58
N GLN A 29 -9.29 -35.70 -27.55
CA GLN A 29 -8.50 -35.40 -26.37
C GLN A 29 -9.50 -34.89 -25.33
N SER A 30 -9.95 -35.79 -24.44
CA SER A 30 -10.80 -35.43 -23.32
C SER A 30 -10.04 -34.40 -22.51
N THR A 31 -10.43 -33.14 -22.62
CA THR A 31 -9.90 -32.08 -21.78
C THR A 31 -10.11 -32.51 -20.33
N PRO A 32 -9.07 -32.42 -19.47
CA PRO A 32 -9.20 -32.81 -18.07
C PRO A 32 -10.38 -32.07 -17.45
N LYS A 33 -11.46 -32.81 -17.18
CA LYS A 33 -12.71 -32.24 -16.70
C LYS A 33 -12.52 -31.75 -15.27
N ALA A 34 -13.05 -30.58 -14.95
CA ALA A 34 -13.11 -30.12 -13.57
C ALA A 34 -13.99 -31.07 -12.72
N PRO A 35 -13.70 -31.21 -11.42
CA PRO A 35 -14.56 -31.97 -10.53
C PRO A 35 -16.00 -31.46 -10.56
N GLU A 36 -16.98 -32.36 -10.43
CA GLU A 36 -18.40 -32.02 -10.55
C GLU A 36 -18.81 -30.92 -9.55
N TRP A 37 -18.30 -30.99 -8.31
CA TRP A 37 -18.57 -30.01 -7.27
C TRP A 37 -17.98 -28.62 -7.55
N PHE A 38 -17.00 -28.49 -8.44
CA PHE A 38 -16.39 -27.20 -8.79
C PHE A 38 -17.31 -26.38 -9.70
N SER A 39 -18.14 -27.06 -10.49
CA SER A 39 -19.12 -26.44 -11.39
C SER A 39 -20.50 -26.25 -10.74
N MET A 40 -20.72 -26.79 -9.54
CA MET A 40 -21.94 -26.57 -8.77
C MET A 40 -21.86 -25.22 -8.05
N THR A 41 -22.83 -24.34 -8.29
CA THR A 41 -23.02 -23.12 -7.50
C THR A 41 -23.37 -23.51 -6.06
N GLN A 42 -22.37 -23.48 -5.18
CA GLN A 42 -22.63 -23.53 -3.75
C GLN A 42 -23.08 -22.14 -3.31
N ASN A 43 -24.36 -22.01 -3.00
CA ASN A 43 -24.89 -20.80 -2.42
C ASN A 43 -24.34 -20.66 -1.00
N ASN A 44 -23.94 -19.44 -0.64
CA ASN A 44 -23.64 -19.10 0.74
C ASN A 44 -24.85 -19.47 1.61
N ASP A 45 -24.60 -20.21 2.68
CA ASP A 45 -25.64 -20.53 3.66
C ASP A 45 -25.64 -19.47 4.78
N GLU A 46 -26.53 -19.60 5.75
CA GLU A 46 -26.62 -18.65 6.86
C GLU A 46 -25.34 -18.61 7.71
N GLN A 47 -24.62 -19.73 7.82
CA GLN A 47 -23.50 -19.94 8.73
C GLN A 47 -22.11 -19.78 8.09
N TYR A 48 -21.98 -20.08 6.79
CA TYR A 48 -20.72 -20.16 6.06
C TYR A 48 -20.73 -19.32 4.78
N LEU A 49 -19.56 -18.80 4.45
CA LEU A 49 -19.24 -18.34 3.10
C LEU A 49 -18.45 -19.42 2.38
N TYR A 50 -18.79 -19.69 1.12
CA TYR A 50 -18.13 -20.67 0.28
C TYR A 50 -17.51 -20.00 -0.93
N ALA A 51 -16.35 -20.50 -1.35
CA ALA A 51 -15.74 -20.12 -2.60
C ALA A 51 -14.96 -21.28 -3.20
N VAL A 52 -14.66 -21.17 -4.49
CA VAL A 52 -13.87 -22.17 -5.21
C VAL A 52 -12.66 -21.53 -5.86
N GLY A 53 -11.59 -22.28 -6.04
CA GLY A 53 -10.37 -21.75 -6.65
C GLY A 53 -9.69 -22.78 -7.53
N GLN A 54 -9.21 -22.32 -8.68
CA GLN A 54 -8.42 -23.11 -9.61
C GLN A 54 -7.00 -22.54 -9.70
N GLY A 55 -6.00 -23.41 -9.77
CA GLY A 55 -4.62 -22.97 -9.95
C GLY A 55 -3.72 -24.10 -10.45
N ARG A 56 -2.53 -23.74 -10.96
CA ARG A 56 -1.52 -24.72 -11.37
C ARG A 56 -0.90 -25.45 -10.18
N THR A 57 -0.99 -24.86 -8.99
CA THR A 57 -0.58 -25.46 -7.73
C THR A 57 -1.72 -25.38 -6.71
N GLN A 58 -1.70 -26.27 -5.72
CA GLN A 58 -2.64 -26.24 -4.60
C GLN A 58 -2.63 -24.87 -3.88
N SER A 59 -1.44 -24.28 -3.68
CA SER A 59 -1.31 -22.96 -3.05
C SER A 59 -1.96 -21.86 -3.88
N GLN A 60 -1.82 -21.91 -5.20
CA GLN A 60 -2.47 -20.95 -6.08
C GLN A 60 -4.00 -21.10 -6.03
N ALA A 61 -4.50 -22.34 -6.10
CA ALA A 61 -5.93 -22.62 -6.00
C ALA A 61 -6.53 -22.14 -4.66
N LYS A 62 -5.85 -22.40 -3.53
CA LYS A 62 -6.24 -21.87 -2.21
C LYS A 62 -6.30 -20.34 -2.18
N LYS A 63 -5.28 -19.66 -2.74
CA LYS A 63 -5.25 -18.20 -2.82
C LYS A 63 -6.39 -17.63 -3.67
N VAL A 64 -6.74 -18.28 -4.77
CA VAL A 64 -7.88 -17.90 -5.62
C VAL A 64 -9.19 -18.05 -4.84
N ALA A 65 -9.41 -19.17 -4.16
CA ALA A 65 -10.62 -19.39 -3.35
C ALA A 65 -10.74 -18.36 -2.21
N MET A 66 -9.64 -18.04 -1.52
CA MET A 66 -9.62 -17.00 -0.49
C MET A 66 -9.92 -15.60 -1.05
N ASN A 67 -9.38 -15.26 -2.22
CA ASN A 67 -9.67 -13.98 -2.86
C ASN A 67 -11.15 -13.86 -3.24
N GLN A 68 -11.77 -14.95 -3.72
CA GLN A 68 -13.20 -14.97 -3.99
C GLN A 68 -14.05 -14.76 -2.74
N ILE A 69 -13.67 -15.30 -1.57
CA ILE A 69 -14.36 -15.00 -0.30
C ILE A 69 -14.29 -13.50 0.00
N ASN A 70 -13.12 -12.89 -0.17
CA ASN A 70 -12.95 -11.43 0.01
C ASN A 70 -13.82 -10.65 -0.98
N GLU A 71 -13.87 -11.05 -2.26
CA GLU A 71 -14.71 -10.43 -3.29
C GLU A 71 -16.20 -10.51 -2.92
N GLN A 72 -16.67 -11.66 -2.43
CA GLN A 72 -18.05 -11.82 -1.98
C GLN A 72 -18.40 -10.91 -0.81
N LEU A 73 -17.51 -10.79 0.18
CA LEU A 73 -17.68 -9.83 1.29
C LEU A 73 -17.81 -8.40 0.75
N TRP A 74 -16.98 -8.02 -0.23
CA TRP A 74 -17.06 -6.71 -0.86
C TRP A 74 -18.36 -6.46 -1.62
N THR A 75 -18.82 -7.44 -2.40
CA THR A 75 -20.09 -7.34 -3.12
C THR A 75 -21.25 -7.14 -2.13
N GLN A 76 -21.25 -7.86 -1.00
CA GLN A 76 -22.29 -7.69 0.03
C GLN A 76 -22.31 -6.28 0.61
N ILE A 77 -21.15 -5.69 0.91
CA ILE A 77 -21.06 -4.29 1.37
C ILE A 77 -21.60 -3.32 0.32
N GLN A 78 -21.19 -3.48 -0.94
CA GLN A 78 -21.65 -2.60 -2.03
C GLN A 78 -23.17 -2.67 -2.18
N SER A 79 -23.75 -3.87 -2.17
CA SER A 79 -25.19 -4.05 -2.27
C SER A 79 -25.95 -3.38 -1.12
N GLN A 80 -25.46 -3.49 0.12
CA GLN A 80 -26.12 -2.87 1.27
C GLN A 80 -25.95 -1.34 1.32
N ASN A 81 -24.80 -0.82 0.89
CA ASN A 81 -24.58 0.62 0.83
C ASN A 81 -25.49 1.27 -0.22
N ILE A 82 -25.62 0.66 -1.41
CA ILE A 82 -26.58 1.10 -2.44
C ILE A 82 -28.01 1.08 -1.90
N GLN A 83 -28.41 0.02 -1.19
CA GLN A 83 -29.75 -0.06 -0.58
C GLN A 83 -30.00 1.03 0.47
N ARG A 84 -29.00 1.36 1.31
CA ARG A 84 -29.11 2.45 2.30
C ARG A 84 -29.12 3.84 1.68
N GLU A 85 -28.39 4.05 0.58
CA GLU A 85 -28.37 5.31 -0.17
C GLU A 85 -29.75 5.59 -0.79
N VAL A 86 -30.33 4.60 -1.47
CA VAL A 86 -31.68 4.68 -2.05
C VAL A 86 -32.74 4.93 -0.97
N TYR A 87 -32.65 4.28 0.20
CA TYR A 87 -33.61 4.47 1.29
C TYR A 87 -33.49 5.86 1.98
N ARG A 88 -32.30 6.49 1.93
CA ARG A 88 -32.09 7.84 2.48
C ARG A 88 -32.54 8.94 1.53
N GLU A 89 -32.50 8.72 0.22
CA GLU A 89 -33.02 9.67 -0.78
C GLU A 89 -34.55 9.86 -0.65
N ASP A 90 -35.28 8.83 -0.21
CA ASP A 90 -36.73 8.89 0.01
C ASP A 90 -37.17 9.57 1.32
N ASN A 91 -36.30 9.65 2.34
CA ASN A 91 -36.63 10.19 3.66
C ASN A 91 -35.72 11.39 3.99
N GLY A 92 -36.10 12.58 3.49
CA GLY A 92 -35.38 13.85 3.48
C GLY A 92 -35.03 14.50 4.84
N ASN A 93 -34.55 13.75 5.83
CA ASN A 93 -33.91 14.27 7.04
C ASN A 93 -32.48 13.75 7.14
N GLY A 94 -31.56 14.51 6.54
CA GLY A 94 -30.13 14.32 6.74
C GLY A 94 -29.75 14.65 8.17
N HIS A 95 -29.11 13.70 8.86
CA HIS A 95 -28.03 13.89 9.83
C HIS A 95 -27.61 12.50 10.36
N TYR A 96 -26.51 11.93 9.86
CA TYR A 96 -25.30 11.64 10.63
C TYR A 96 -24.28 10.89 9.76
N GLN A 97 -23.11 11.51 9.61
CA GLN A 97 -21.85 10.99 9.06
C GLN A 97 -21.88 10.45 7.63
N ASN A 98 -21.14 11.16 6.76
CA ASN A 98 -20.49 10.67 5.55
C ASN A 98 -19.69 9.39 5.85
N LEU A 99 -20.38 8.28 6.06
CA LEU A 99 -19.81 6.95 6.12
C LEU A 99 -19.49 6.58 4.69
N VAL A 100 -18.26 6.92 4.31
CA VAL A 100 -17.67 6.69 2.98
C VAL A 100 -18.16 7.73 1.97
N ASP A 101 -17.45 8.85 1.84
CA ASP A 101 -17.34 9.53 0.55
C ASP A 101 -16.88 8.46 -0.47
N THR A 102 -17.85 7.79 -1.09
CA THR A 102 -18.00 7.41 -2.51
C THR A 102 -16.77 7.02 -3.35
N SER A 103 -15.62 6.68 -2.76
CA SER A 103 -14.45 6.15 -3.47
C SER A 103 -13.33 5.71 -2.53
N ILE A 104 -13.62 4.96 -1.45
CA ILE A 104 -12.57 4.05 -1.00
C ILE A 104 -12.48 3.03 -2.13
N ASN A 105 -11.36 3.02 -2.87
CA ASN A 105 -11.03 2.01 -3.87
C ASN A 105 -10.77 0.68 -3.13
N THR A 106 -11.86 0.14 -2.56
CA THR A 106 -11.94 -0.94 -1.56
C THR A 106 -11.48 -2.28 -2.13
N GLN A 107 -11.42 -2.41 -3.45
CA GLN A 107 -10.86 -3.58 -4.14
C GLN A 107 -9.40 -3.88 -3.74
N SER A 108 -8.67 -2.90 -3.19
CA SER A 108 -7.27 -3.06 -2.78
C SER A 108 -7.08 -3.62 -1.36
N ALA A 109 -8.08 -3.53 -0.48
CA ALA A 109 -7.94 -3.96 0.91
C ALA A 109 -8.34 -5.44 1.04
N ARG A 110 -7.35 -6.34 0.98
CA ARG A 110 -7.56 -7.77 1.24
C ARG A 110 -7.51 -8.04 2.73
N LEU A 111 -8.60 -8.57 3.29
CA LEU A 111 -8.56 -9.09 4.65
C LEU A 111 -7.77 -10.40 4.69
N THR A 112 -6.95 -10.53 5.72
CA THR A 112 -6.31 -11.80 6.05
C THR A 112 -7.24 -12.57 6.98
N LEU A 113 -8.10 -13.41 6.42
CA LEU A 113 -9.07 -14.18 7.19
C LEU A 113 -8.42 -15.43 7.79
N THR A 114 -8.63 -15.64 9.08
CA THR A 114 -8.21 -16.84 9.81
C THR A 114 -9.36 -17.85 9.89
N GLY A 115 -9.06 -19.14 10.02
CA GLY A 115 -10.09 -20.19 10.14
C GLY A 115 -10.76 -20.61 8.83
N ILE A 116 -10.12 -20.37 7.68
CA ILE A 116 -10.57 -20.93 6.41
C ILE A 116 -10.34 -22.44 6.41
N GLU A 117 -11.40 -23.19 6.15
CA GLU A 117 -11.37 -24.64 5.97
C GLU A 117 -11.39 -24.97 4.48
N TYR A 118 -10.70 -26.06 4.10
CA TYR A 118 -10.63 -26.52 2.72
C TYR A 118 -11.23 -27.93 2.59
N PRO A 119 -12.57 -28.06 2.67
CA PRO A 119 -13.25 -29.36 2.74
C PRO A 119 -13.07 -30.21 1.48
N LYS A 120 -12.79 -29.59 0.32
CA LYS A 120 -12.53 -30.30 -0.93
C LYS A 120 -11.27 -29.76 -1.60
N ILE A 121 -10.38 -30.69 -1.93
CA ILE A 121 -9.17 -30.43 -2.71
C ILE A 121 -9.02 -31.58 -3.68
N GLU A 122 -9.06 -31.28 -4.96
CA GLU A 122 -8.84 -32.26 -6.02
C GLU A 122 -7.90 -31.69 -7.06
N HIS A 123 -7.31 -32.55 -7.88
CA HIS A 123 -6.46 -32.14 -8.97
C HIS A 123 -6.63 -33.10 -10.14
N ASN A 124 -6.37 -32.58 -11.33
CA ASN A 124 -6.16 -33.35 -12.53
C ASN A 124 -4.81 -32.93 -13.15
N GLU A 125 -4.48 -33.49 -14.31
CA GLU A 125 -3.21 -33.19 -15.00
C GLU A 125 -3.03 -31.70 -15.38
N ALA A 126 -4.13 -30.93 -15.44
CA ALA A 126 -4.11 -29.53 -15.84
C ALA A 126 -4.14 -28.53 -14.67
N ALA A 127 -4.79 -28.88 -13.55
CA ALA A 127 -5.01 -27.94 -12.45
C ALA A 127 -5.36 -28.59 -11.11
N TYR A 128 -5.16 -27.82 -10.05
CA TYR A 128 -5.74 -28.01 -8.73
C TYR A 128 -7.04 -27.22 -8.60
N TYR A 129 -8.02 -27.84 -7.95
CA TYR A 129 -9.33 -27.28 -7.62
C TYR A 129 -9.51 -27.35 -6.11
N VAL A 130 -9.93 -26.25 -5.52
CA VAL A 130 -10.10 -26.11 -4.07
C VAL A 130 -11.46 -25.52 -3.79
N GLN A 131 -12.16 -26.07 -2.79
CA GLN A 131 -13.28 -25.42 -2.13
C GLN A 131 -12.78 -24.85 -0.81
N ALA A 132 -13.06 -23.58 -0.56
CA ALA A 132 -12.84 -22.92 0.71
C ALA A 132 -14.18 -22.65 1.37
N ARG A 133 -14.25 -22.79 2.70
CA ARG A 133 -15.36 -22.30 3.50
C ARG A 133 -14.86 -21.61 4.76
N ILE A 134 -15.62 -20.65 5.26
CA ILE A 134 -15.33 -19.97 6.53
C ILE A 134 -16.64 -19.66 7.26
N LYS A 135 -16.64 -19.86 8.58
CA LYS A 135 -17.78 -19.50 9.43
C LYS A 135 -17.93 -17.98 9.49
N LYS A 136 -19.14 -17.48 9.26
CA LYS A 136 -19.45 -16.04 9.39
C LYS A 136 -19.16 -15.52 10.80
N SER A 137 -19.47 -16.29 11.84
CA SER A 137 -19.15 -15.95 13.22
C SER A 137 -17.64 -15.80 13.46
N ALA A 138 -16.82 -16.65 12.84
CA ALA A 138 -15.36 -16.55 12.96
C ALA A 138 -14.83 -15.25 12.33
N ILE A 139 -15.41 -14.82 11.20
CA ILE A 139 -15.09 -13.51 10.58
C ILE A 139 -15.49 -12.38 11.53
N GLN A 140 -16.73 -12.38 12.03
CA GLN A 140 -17.22 -11.34 12.95
C GLN A 140 -16.33 -11.21 14.18
N GLU A 141 -16.06 -12.30 14.87
CA GLU A 141 -15.21 -12.30 16.05
C GLU A 141 -13.80 -11.79 15.73
N GLN A 142 -13.22 -12.18 14.60
CA GLN A 142 -11.92 -11.67 14.15
C GLN A 142 -11.95 -10.16 13.95
N LEU A 143 -12.92 -9.65 13.18
CA LEU A 143 -13.02 -8.22 12.89
C LEU A 143 -13.27 -7.38 14.14
N ILE A 144 -14.09 -7.89 15.09
CA ILE A 144 -14.33 -7.24 16.38
C ILE A 144 -13.04 -7.17 17.20
N ARG A 145 -12.27 -8.27 17.26
CA ARG A 145 -10.98 -8.29 17.96
C ARG A 145 -10.01 -7.29 17.34
N GLU A 146 -9.85 -7.32 16.02
CA GLU A 146 -8.95 -6.40 15.30
C GLU A 146 -9.36 -4.94 15.51
N LEU A 147 -10.65 -4.61 15.47
CA LEU A 147 -11.14 -3.25 15.72
C LEU A 147 -10.85 -2.79 17.16
N LYS A 148 -11.03 -3.68 18.15
CA LYS A 148 -10.66 -3.40 19.55
C LYS A 148 -9.17 -3.17 19.70
N GLU A 149 -8.34 -3.97 19.04
CA GLU A 149 -6.88 -3.81 19.03
C GLU A 149 -6.46 -2.48 18.39
N MET A 150 -7.08 -2.10 17.26
CA MET A 150 -6.83 -0.80 16.62
C MET A 150 -7.18 0.38 17.53
N ASN A 151 -8.32 0.34 18.21
CA ASN A 151 -8.71 1.38 19.17
C ASN A 151 -7.73 1.44 20.36
N ARG A 152 -7.36 0.28 20.93
CA ARG A 152 -6.39 0.21 22.02
C ARG A 152 -5.01 0.73 21.60
N ALA A 153 -4.58 0.42 20.38
CA ALA A 153 -3.33 0.93 19.82
C ALA A 153 -3.39 2.47 19.69
N ALA A 154 -4.53 3.03 19.27
CA ALA A 154 -4.70 4.49 19.19
C ALA A 154 -4.54 5.16 20.56
N ASP A 155 -5.15 4.61 21.62
CA ASP A 155 -4.96 5.13 22.99
C ASP A 155 -3.50 5.03 23.46
N ALA A 156 -2.84 3.91 23.16
CA ALA A 156 -1.44 3.72 23.49
C ALA A 156 -0.52 4.74 22.80
N GLU A 157 -0.80 5.09 21.53
CA GLU A 157 -0.06 6.14 20.83
C GLU A 157 -0.30 7.52 21.47
N ILE A 158 -1.54 7.86 21.86
CA ILE A 158 -1.83 9.11 22.56
C ILE A 158 -1.04 9.18 23.88
N ALA A 159 -1.01 8.09 24.65
CA ALA A 159 -0.28 8.03 25.92
C ALA A 159 1.23 8.24 25.77
N LYS A 160 1.83 7.86 24.62
CA LYS A 160 3.27 8.09 24.36
C LYS A 160 3.63 9.56 24.16
N LEU A 161 2.67 10.44 23.85
CA LEU A 161 2.92 11.85 23.57
C LEU A 161 3.55 12.58 24.75
N THR A 162 3.25 12.20 25.99
CA THR A 162 3.81 12.82 27.21
C THR A 162 5.29 12.51 27.42
N HIS A 163 5.79 11.43 26.81
CA HIS A 163 7.15 10.92 27.01
C HIS A 163 8.03 11.01 25.76
N THR A 164 7.47 11.48 24.65
CA THR A 164 8.14 11.54 23.34
C THR A 164 8.22 12.99 22.87
N ASP A 165 9.26 13.30 22.09
CA ASP A 165 9.33 14.57 21.38
C ASP A 165 8.15 14.71 20.39
N THR A 166 7.58 15.91 20.26
CA THR A 166 6.33 16.10 19.50
C THR A 166 6.51 15.90 18.01
N LEU A 167 7.66 16.26 17.43
CA LEU A 167 7.93 16.00 16.02
C LEU A 167 8.10 14.50 15.79
N VAL A 168 8.87 13.81 16.65
CA VAL A 168 9.05 12.36 16.56
C VAL A 168 7.71 11.63 16.67
N TRP A 169 6.89 12.02 17.64
CA TRP A 169 5.55 11.45 17.83
C TRP A 169 4.65 11.66 16.62
N TYR A 170 4.62 12.87 16.06
CA TYR A 170 3.87 13.17 14.83
C TYR A 170 4.34 12.29 13.68
N LEU A 171 5.66 12.17 13.48
CA LEU A 171 6.20 11.39 12.37
C LEU A 171 5.81 9.91 12.46
N ASN A 172 5.74 9.34 13.67
CA ASN A 172 5.30 7.96 13.88
C ASN A 172 3.79 7.75 13.66
N ASN A 173 3.00 8.83 13.72
CA ASN A 173 1.53 8.77 13.67
C ASN A 173 0.93 9.43 12.42
N ARG A 174 1.74 10.00 11.52
CA ARG A 174 1.27 10.74 10.33
C ARG A 174 0.44 9.91 9.35
N SER A 175 0.54 8.57 9.40
CA SER A 175 -0.24 7.65 8.56
C SER A 175 -1.56 7.18 9.22
N ILE A 176 -1.99 7.80 10.31
CA ILE A 176 -3.21 7.39 11.05
C ILE A 176 -4.48 7.41 10.17
N ILE A 177 -4.55 8.26 9.15
CA ILE A 177 -5.68 8.33 8.23
C ILE A 177 -5.86 6.99 7.48
N GLU A 178 -4.76 6.34 7.09
CA GLU A 178 -4.84 5.03 6.41
C GLU A 178 -5.33 3.94 7.38
N ARG A 179 -4.86 3.96 8.64
CA ARG A 179 -5.38 3.04 9.68
C ARG A 179 -6.86 3.27 9.96
N LYS A 180 -7.33 4.52 9.93
CA LYS A 180 -8.76 4.84 10.05
C LYS A 180 -9.56 4.24 8.89
N LYS A 181 -9.07 4.34 7.65
CA LYS A 181 -9.73 3.70 6.50
C LYS A 181 -9.82 2.18 6.68
N GLU A 182 -8.74 1.54 7.15
CA GLU A 182 -8.74 0.10 7.44
C GLU A 182 -9.76 -0.28 8.53
N ALA A 183 -9.95 0.54 9.55
CA ALA A 183 -10.96 0.32 10.58
C ALA A 183 -12.39 0.49 10.03
N LEU A 184 -12.63 1.53 9.21
CA LEU A 184 -13.92 1.76 8.58
C LEU A 184 -14.33 0.62 7.64
N ILE A 185 -13.38 0.01 6.94
CA ILE A 185 -13.61 -1.19 6.12
C ILE A 185 -14.14 -2.34 6.97
N ARG A 186 -13.55 -2.58 8.14
CA ARG A 186 -13.98 -3.65 9.05
C ARG A 186 -15.38 -3.39 9.59
N ILE A 187 -15.67 -2.13 9.94
CA ILE A 187 -17.02 -1.71 10.34
C ILE A 187 -18.01 -1.95 9.21
N ALA A 188 -17.68 -1.60 7.97
CA ALA A 188 -18.56 -1.83 6.83
C ALA A 188 -18.90 -3.32 6.64
N ILE A 189 -17.91 -4.21 6.77
CA ILE A 189 -18.13 -5.67 6.70
C ILE A 189 -18.99 -6.14 7.88
N LEU A 190 -18.66 -5.71 9.09
CA LEU A 190 -19.41 -6.07 10.29
C LEU A 190 -20.86 -5.61 10.21
N SER A 191 -21.11 -4.36 9.80
CA SER A 191 -22.46 -3.82 9.59
C SER A 191 -23.21 -4.49 8.45
N ALA A 192 -22.51 -5.15 7.51
CA ALA A 192 -23.16 -5.96 6.49
C ALA A 192 -23.60 -7.33 7.01
N MET A 193 -22.84 -7.89 7.96
CA MET A 193 -23.13 -9.20 8.56
C MET A 193 -24.08 -9.10 9.77
N GLU A 194 -24.03 -7.99 10.51
CA GLU A 194 -24.83 -7.70 11.70
C GLU A 194 -25.20 -6.21 11.73
N PRO A 195 -26.35 -5.82 11.11
CA PRO A 195 -26.75 -4.43 10.98
C PRO A 195 -26.96 -3.67 12.29
N GLU A 196 -27.32 -4.38 13.36
CA GLU A 196 -27.60 -3.81 14.69
C GLU A 196 -26.35 -3.64 15.56
N GLY A 197 -25.18 -4.10 15.09
CA GLY A 197 -23.94 -4.03 15.85
C GLY A 197 -23.41 -2.60 16.04
N ALA A 198 -23.13 -2.22 17.28
CA ALA A 198 -22.54 -0.94 17.63
C ALA A 198 -21.00 -0.97 17.53
N TYR A 199 -20.48 -0.69 16.34
CA TYR A 199 -19.04 -0.65 16.05
C TYR A 199 -18.54 0.79 15.93
N SER A 200 -17.34 1.09 16.48
CA SER A 200 -16.87 2.47 16.61
C SER A 200 -15.36 2.64 16.35
N THR A 201 -15.00 3.78 15.77
CA THR A 201 -13.63 4.29 15.58
C THR A 201 -13.27 5.42 16.56
N GLN A 202 -14.05 5.63 17.63
CA GLN A 202 -13.91 6.80 18.50
C GLN A 202 -12.46 7.09 18.94
N HIS A 203 -11.69 6.07 19.36
CA HIS A 203 -10.32 6.27 19.82
C HIS A 203 -9.36 6.61 18.68
N ILE A 204 -9.58 6.01 17.50
CA ILE A 204 -8.86 6.36 16.27
C ILE A 204 -9.17 7.80 15.87
N ASP A 205 -10.42 8.25 15.99
CA ASP A 205 -10.83 9.62 15.67
C ASP A 205 -10.16 10.64 16.60
N VAL A 206 -10.04 10.33 17.89
CA VAL A 206 -9.28 11.16 18.84
C VAL A 206 -7.81 11.26 18.41
N LEU A 207 -7.18 10.15 18.03
CA LEU A 207 -5.79 10.16 17.57
C LEU A 207 -5.62 10.95 16.26
N VAL A 208 -6.53 10.80 15.29
CA VAL A 208 -6.52 11.60 14.04
C VAL A 208 -6.54 13.10 14.36
N ASN A 209 -7.47 13.53 15.21
CA ASN A 209 -7.58 14.93 15.62
C ASN A 209 -6.32 15.41 16.33
N LYS A 210 -5.75 14.59 17.22
CA LYS A 210 -4.51 14.92 17.93
C LYS A 210 -3.31 15.04 16.98
N VAL A 211 -3.19 14.16 15.98
CA VAL A 211 -2.14 14.23 14.95
C VAL A 211 -2.23 15.54 14.17
N SER A 212 -3.45 15.94 13.75
CA SER A 212 -3.66 17.21 13.05
C SER A 212 -3.37 18.42 13.94
N GLU A 213 -3.78 18.39 15.20
CA GLU A 213 -3.47 19.43 16.19
C GLU A 213 -1.96 19.61 16.33
N ILE A 214 -1.22 18.52 16.59
CA ILE A 214 0.24 18.57 16.75
C ILE A 214 0.91 19.05 15.47
N GLN A 215 0.52 18.56 14.30
CA GLN A 215 1.05 19.02 13.00
C GLN A 215 0.99 20.54 12.88
N ASN A 216 -0.15 21.14 13.21
CA ASN A 216 -0.37 22.58 13.09
C ASN A 216 0.48 23.39 14.09
N THR A 217 0.88 22.80 15.22
CA THR A 217 1.76 23.45 16.20
C THR A 217 3.24 23.36 15.86
N ILE A 218 3.66 22.39 15.03
CA ILE A 218 5.06 22.23 14.65
C ILE A 218 5.47 23.41 13.77
N LEU A 219 6.39 24.23 14.29
CA LEU A 219 7.09 25.28 13.56
C LEU A 219 8.60 25.02 13.59
N ILE A 220 9.19 24.84 12.42
CA ILE A 220 10.61 24.53 12.25
C ILE A 220 11.38 25.76 11.75
N TRP A 221 12.44 26.11 12.44
CA TRP A 221 13.42 27.09 11.96
C TRP A 221 14.60 26.38 11.31
N VAL A 222 14.96 26.75 10.09
CA VAL A 222 16.12 26.18 9.38
C VAL A 222 17.25 27.21 9.35
N VAL A 223 18.45 26.79 9.74
CA VAL A 223 19.66 27.62 9.84
C VAL A 223 20.82 26.89 9.17
N ALA A 224 21.63 27.63 8.41
CA ALA A 224 22.87 27.09 7.84
C ALA A 224 24.09 27.93 8.21
N GLU A 225 25.22 27.25 8.41
CA GLU A 225 26.52 27.83 8.73
C GLU A 225 27.61 27.26 7.79
N PRO A 226 28.26 28.11 6.94
CA PRO A 226 27.89 29.49 6.63
C PRO A 226 26.49 29.59 5.99
N ASN A 227 25.92 30.79 6.00
CA ASN A 227 24.56 31.07 5.52
C ASN A 227 24.41 30.77 4.01
N ASP A 228 24.10 29.51 3.68
CA ASP A 228 23.82 29.05 2.32
C ASP A 228 22.31 29.09 2.05
N LYS A 229 21.89 30.06 1.24
CA LYS A 229 20.47 30.28 0.90
C LYS A 229 19.90 29.19 0.00
N ASN A 230 20.73 28.51 -0.80
CA ASN A 230 20.25 27.50 -1.75
C ASN A 230 19.90 26.21 -1.01
N MET A 231 20.80 25.73 -0.17
CA MET A 231 20.60 24.47 0.56
C MET A 231 19.51 24.58 1.63
N THR A 232 19.47 25.71 2.35
CA THR A 232 18.36 26.00 3.29
C THR A 232 17.01 26.04 2.57
N ARG A 233 16.94 26.66 1.39
CA ARG A 233 15.72 26.67 0.56
C ARG A 233 15.26 25.27 0.18
N PHE A 234 16.16 24.36 -0.18
CA PHE A 234 15.78 22.98 -0.50
C PHE A 234 15.14 22.25 0.70
N ILE A 235 15.66 22.48 1.92
CA ILE A 235 15.05 21.95 3.14
C ILE A 235 13.67 22.59 3.39
N PHE A 236 13.53 23.91 3.22
CA PHE A 236 12.25 24.59 3.34
C PHE A 236 11.20 24.05 2.35
N ASP A 237 11.59 23.88 1.08
CA ASP A 237 10.72 23.35 0.04
C ASP A 237 10.28 21.91 0.38
N ALA A 238 11.20 21.07 0.87
CA ALA A 238 10.90 19.71 1.30
C ALA A 238 9.94 19.67 2.50
N LEU A 239 10.17 20.50 3.53
CA LEU A 239 9.26 20.62 4.67
C LEU A 239 7.86 21.10 4.27
N SER A 240 7.79 21.98 3.28
CA SER A 240 6.53 22.51 2.77
C SER A 240 5.71 21.44 2.04
N LYS A 241 6.37 20.53 1.31
CA LYS A 241 5.70 19.34 0.71
C LYS A 241 5.09 18.43 1.79
N GLU A 242 5.75 18.33 2.95
CA GLU A 242 5.26 17.60 4.12
C GLU A 242 4.21 18.38 4.94
N LYS A 243 3.81 19.58 4.46
CA LYS A 243 2.85 20.48 5.14
C LYS A 243 3.29 20.86 6.57
N ILE A 244 4.59 21.03 6.77
CA ILE A 244 5.16 21.47 8.04
C ILE A 244 5.43 22.96 7.98
N ASN A 245 4.98 23.69 9.00
CA ASN A 245 5.20 25.13 9.06
C ASN A 245 6.68 25.42 9.30
N THR A 246 7.19 26.42 8.58
CA THR A 246 8.59 26.84 8.69
C THR A 246 8.71 28.34 8.88
N THR A 247 9.83 28.79 9.45
CA THR A 247 10.17 30.21 9.57
C THR A 247 11.62 30.44 9.19
N GLN A 248 11.89 31.60 8.59
CA GLN A 248 13.25 32.08 8.32
C GLN A 248 13.79 32.96 9.46
N LYS A 249 12.91 33.44 10.34
CA LYS A 249 13.27 34.29 11.49
C LYS A 249 13.13 33.48 12.77
N ARG A 250 14.15 33.58 13.64
CA ARG A 250 14.07 33.00 14.98
C ARG A 250 13.02 33.76 15.79
N ASN A 251 11.87 33.11 16.03
CA ASN A 251 10.93 33.54 17.05
C ASN A 251 10.92 32.49 18.16
N ALA A 252 11.75 32.73 19.19
CA ALA A 252 12.00 31.75 20.26
C ALA A 252 10.71 31.27 20.97
N ALA A 253 9.67 32.09 21.01
CA ALA A 253 8.41 31.73 21.67
C ALA A 253 7.52 30.78 20.85
N LYS A 254 7.70 30.71 19.52
CA LYS A 254 6.86 29.90 18.63
C LYS A 254 7.60 28.73 17.97
N VAL A 255 8.92 28.82 17.85
CA VAL A 255 9.73 27.77 17.23
C VAL A 255 9.75 26.54 18.11
N THR A 256 9.26 25.43 17.56
CA THR A 256 9.24 24.13 18.25
C THR A 256 10.51 23.32 18.01
N HIS A 257 11.12 23.46 16.83
CA HIS A 257 12.29 22.69 16.41
C HIS A 257 13.22 23.56 15.57
N THR A 258 14.50 23.23 15.59
CA THR A 258 15.52 23.88 14.76
C THR A 258 16.26 22.82 13.96
N ILE A 259 16.37 23.02 12.65
CA ILE A 259 17.28 22.25 11.79
C ILE A 259 18.51 23.10 11.57
N HIS A 260 19.64 22.60 12.03
CA HIS A 260 20.95 23.21 11.86
C HIS A 260 21.71 22.48 10.75
N LEU A 261 22.20 23.23 9.77
CA LEU A 261 22.96 22.73 8.62
C LEU A 261 24.38 23.29 8.68
N ALA A 262 25.35 22.49 9.12
CA ALA A 262 26.75 22.85 9.09
C ALA A 262 27.37 22.37 7.76
N LEU A 263 28.08 23.27 7.07
CA LEU A 263 28.64 23.01 5.74
C LEU A 263 30.16 23.07 5.76
N ASP A 264 30.82 21.96 5.42
CA ASP A 264 32.25 21.91 5.09
C ASP A 264 32.40 21.84 3.57
N LYS A 265 32.79 22.97 2.97
CA LYS A 265 33.01 23.10 1.52
C LYS A 265 34.48 22.84 1.20
N ARG A 266 34.70 21.87 0.33
CA ARG A 266 36.03 21.50 -0.19
C ARG A 266 36.09 21.74 -1.69
N GLU A 267 37.15 22.39 -2.14
CA GLU A 267 37.37 22.71 -3.53
C GLU A 267 38.65 22.04 -4.02
N ASN A 268 38.59 21.44 -5.21
CA ASN A 268 39.72 20.80 -5.85
C ASN A 268 39.67 20.99 -7.37
N LYS A 269 40.83 20.92 -8.04
CA LYS A 269 40.93 21.00 -9.49
C LYS A 269 41.64 19.77 -10.04
N VAL A 270 41.01 19.11 -11.01
CA VAL A 270 41.58 17.94 -11.70
C VAL A 270 41.58 18.22 -13.19
N GLY A 271 42.78 18.43 -13.75
CA GLY A 271 42.94 18.90 -15.13
C GLY A 271 42.28 20.27 -15.33
N SER A 272 41.34 20.37 -16.28
CA SER A 272 40.53 21.58 -16.52
C SER A 272 39.25 21.66 -15.69
N ALA A 273 38.91 20.62 -14.93
CA ALA A 273 37.67 20.56 -14.16
C ALA A 273 37.86 21.11 -12.74
N TYR A 274 37.03 22.06 -12.37
CA TYR A 274 36.77 22.52 -11.00
C TYR A 274 35.78 21.58 -10.34
N ILE A 275 36.11 21.08 -9.15
CA ILE A 275 35.30 20.16 -8.36
C ILE A 275 35.01 20.82 -7.01
N THR A 276 33.75 20.79 -6.60
CA THR A 276 33.33 21.18 -5.25
C THR A 276 32.64 20.00 -4.59
N THR A 277 33.08 19.68 -3.38
CA THR A 277 32.41 18.73 -2.48
C THR A 277 31.90 19.51 -1.27
N ILE A 278 30.64 19.28 -0.89
CA ILE A 278 30.04 19.87 0.30
C ILE A 278 29.66 18.71 1.22
N ILE A 279 30.22 18.70 2.42
CA ILE A 279 29.79 17.81 3.50
C ILE A 279 28.80 18.60 4.34
N SER A 280 27.56 18.10 4.39
CA SER A 280 26.44 18.74 5.06
C SER A 280 26.04 17.94 6.29
N SER A 281 26.43 18.40 7.47
CA SER A 281 25.97 17.84 8.73
C SER A 281 24.65 18.49 9.11
N ILE A 282 23.58 17.70 9.12
CA ILE A 282 22.22 18.15 9.44
C ILE A 282 21.88 17.67 10.84
N THR A 283 21.53 18.60 11.73
CA THR A 283 21.12 18.29 13.10
C THR A 283 19.75 18.87 13.38
N THR A 284 18.82 18.03 13.83
CA THR A 284 17.49 18.47 14.27
C THR A 284 17.45 18.53 15.79
N LEU A 285 17.14 19.71 16.32
CA LEU A 285 17.01 20.03 17.73
C LEU A 285 15.56 20.30 18.09
N ASN A 286 15.14 19.90 19.29
CA ASN A 286 13.85 20.32 19.84
C ASN A 286 13.94 21.68 20.55
N ASN A 287 12.81 22.17 21.06
CA ASN A 287 12.72 23.46 21.76
C ASN A 287 13.58 23.57 23.04
N LYS A 288 14.05 22.44 23.57
CA LYS A 288 14.99 22.39 24.72
C LYS A 288 16.45 22.34 24.27
N GLY A 289 16.72 22.39 22.97
CA GLY A 289 18.07 22.26 22.40
C GLY A 289 18.62 20.84 22.39
N LYS A 290 17.79 19.83 22.68
CA LYS A 290 18.21 18.42 22.62
C LYS A 290 18.18 17.94 21.17
N THR A 291 19.26 17.28 20.73
CA THR A 291 19.29 16.58 19.44
C THR A 291 18.31 15.42 19.43
N ILE A 292 17.41 15.42 18.45
CA ILE A 292 16.42 14.35 18.23
C ILE A 292 16.71 13.53 16.96
N ALA A 293 17.46 14.10 16.02
CA ALA A 293 17.94 13.41 14.83
C ALA A 293 19.17 14.13 14.27
N SER A 294 20.04 13.39 13.59
CA SER A 294 21.17 13.94 12.86
C SER A 294 21.57 13.03 11.71
N ASP A 295 22.08 13.61 10.63
CA ASP A 295 22.57 12.89 9.46
C ASP A 295 23.65 13.68 8.74
N GLU A 296 24.39 13.01 7.87
CA GLU A 296 25.39 13.63 7.01
C GLU A 296 25.10 13.34 5.55
N ILE A 297 25.17 14.39 4.73
CA ILE A 297 24.95 14.32 3.28
C ILE A 297 26.21 14.84 2.60
N ILE A 298 26.82 14.00 1.77
CA ILE A 298 27.98 14.38 0.96
C ILE A 298 27.51 14.62 -0.47
N SER A 299 27.60 15.85 -0.91
CA SER A 299 27.23 16.26 -2.26
C SER A 299 28.45 16.79 -3.01
N SER A 300 28.41 16.66 -4.33
CA SER A 300 29.54 17.02 -5.19
C SER A 300 29.06 17.50 -6.55
N GLY A 301 29.78 18.46 -7.11
CA GLY A 301 29.56 18.96 -8.46
C GLY A 301 30.88 19.30 -9.14
N ASN A 302 30.88 19.24 -10.46
CA ASN A 302 32.02 19.58 -11.30
C ASN A 302 31.64 20.62 -12.38
N SER A 303 32.61 21.42 -12.79
CA SER A 303 32.46 22.39 -13.87
C SER A 303 33.79 22.62 -14.56
N VAL A 304 33.79 22.87 -15.86
CA VAL A 304 34.99 23.33 -16.60
C VAL A 304 35.19 24.84 -16.50
N SER A 305 34.23 25.57 -15.94
CA SER A 305 34.23 27.03 -15.92
C SER A 305 34.89 27.58 -14.65
N ASN A 306 34.33 27.28 -13.47
CA ASN A 306 34.81 27.81 -12.18
C ASN A 306 34.20 27.07 -10.98
N TYR A 307 34.69 27.39 -9.77
CA TYR A 307 34.21 26.82 -8.51
C TYR A 307 32.77 27.22 -8.12
N GLN A 308 32.26 28.35 -8.62
CA GLN A 308 30.89 28.76 -8.35
C GLN A 308 29.90 27.82 -9.04
N MET A 309 30.15 27.49 -10.31
CA MET A 309 29.32 26.56 -11.08
C MET A 309 29.41 25.12 -10.53
N SER A 310 30.59 24.68 -10.08
CA SER A 310 30.71 23.37 -9.42
C SER A 310 30.02 23.34 -8.05
N ALA A 311 30.05 24.44 -7.30
CA ALA A 311 29.31 24.56 -6.03
C ALA A 311 27.79 24.51 -6.24
N GLU A 312 27.26 25.19 -7.25
CA GLU A 312 25.84 25.05 -7.63
C GLU A 312 25.49 23.62 -8.03
N GLY A 313 26.41 22.94 -8.74
CA GLY A 313 26.30 21.51 -9.03
C GLY A 313 26.20 20.66 -7.76
N ALA A 314 27.05 20.92 -6.76
CA ALA A 314 27.00 20.24 -5.47
C ALA A 314 25.68 20.52 -4.72
N SER A 315 25.19 21.77 -4.69
CA SER A 315 23.89 22.09 -4.10
C SER A 315 22.72 21.38 -4.82
N ARG A 316 22.76 21.24 -6.15
CA ARG A 316 21.77 20.45 -6.90
C ARG A 316 21.85 18.96 -6.58
N HIS A 317 23.06 18.42 -6.44
CA HIS A 317 23.25 17.03 -6.03
C HIS A 317 22.71 16.79 -4.61
N PHE A 318 22.92 17.72 -3.67
CA PHE A 318 22.30 17.68 -2.34
C PHE A 318 20.77 17.61 -2.43
N LYS A 319 20.15 18.45 -3.27
CA LYS A 319 18.70 18.40 -3.49
C LYS A 319 18.23 17.04 -4.02
N SER A 320 18.97 16.45 -4.97
CA SER A 320 18.66 15.12 -5.50
C SER A 320 18.68 14.07 -4.39
N GLN A 321 19.73 14.07 -3.56
CA GLN A 321 19.82 13.13 -2.44
C GLN A 321 18.67 13.31 -1.43
N LEU A 322 18.25 14.55 -1.18
CA LEU A 322 17.10 14.85 -0.32
C LEU A 322 15.78 14.29 -0.89
N ASP A 323 15.58 14.43 -2.21
CA ASP A 323 14.39 13.90 -2.90
C ASP A 323 14.42 12.36 -2.96
N ASP A 324 15.58 11.74 -3.25
CA ASP A 324 15.72 10.29 -3.43
C ASP A 324 15.62 9.52 -2.10
N LYS A 325 16.28 10.03 -1.04
CA LYS A 325 16.26 9.42 0.30
C LYS A 325 14.97 9.75 1.06
N GLY A 326 14.29 10.83 0.68
CA GLY A 326 13.17 11.43 1.38
C GLY A 326 13.62 12.35 2.52
N LEU A 327 12.83 13.39 2.80
CA LEU A 327 13.16 14.44 3.76
C LEU A 327 13.56 13.87 5.12
N TRP A 328 12.66 13.11 5.75
CA TRP A 328 12.85 12.72 7.14
C TRP A 328 14.05 11.80 7.36
N ARG A 329 14.29 10.89 6.41
CA ARG A 329 15.45 10.00 6.46
C ARG A 329 16.75 10.77 6.23
N SER A 330 16.72 11.81 5.40
CA SER A 330 17.84 12.76 5.18
C SER A 330 18.10 13.69 6.37
N LEU A 331 17.12 13.85 7.28
CA LEU A 331 17.30 14.54 8.55
C LEU A 331 17.75 13.60 9.68
N GLY A 332 17.88 12.29 9.41
CA GLY A 332 18.33 11.29 10.37
C GLY A 332 17.23 10.57 11.16
N PHE A 333 15.95 10.70 10.78
CA PHE A 333 14.87 9.95 11.42
C PHE A 333 14.78 8.52 10.86
N SER A 334 14.70 7.52 11.74
CA SER A 334 14.36 6.14 11.39
C SER A 334 12.84 5.97 11.42
N LEU A 335 12.19 5.95 10.26
CA LEU A 335 10.74 5.88 10.09
C LEU A 335 10.30 4.61 9.40
#